data_AF-A0A2V5MVJ8-F1
#
_entry.id   AF-A0A2V5MVJ8-F1
#
_cell.length_a   1.000
_cell.length_b   1.000
_cell.length_c   1.000
_cell.angle_alpha   90.00
_cell.angle_beta   90.00
_cell.angle_gamma   90.00
#
_symmetry.space_group_name_H-M   'P 1'
#
loop_
_entity.id
_entity.type
_entity.pdbx_description
1 polymer ?
#
loop_
_entity_poly.entity_id
_entity_poly.type
_entity_poly.pdbx_seq_one_letter_code
_entity_poly.pdbx_strand_id
1 'polypeptide(L)'
;MFWDGLHGTSKLHELVAGWILDVLTNTVLERCEATYSGNALNLQMNRLQIDRTYTLQESVALANWQDATSFVAISGTNQWTSATLNTPQAFYRLKWQP
;
A
#
# COMPACT_ATOMS: atom_id res chain seq x y z
N MET A 1 -7.65 -3.40 41.60
CA MET A 1 -7.32 -2.45 40.52
C MET A 1 -8.61 -2.14 39.82
N PHE A 2 -9.14 -0.94 40.05
CA PHE A 2 -10.52 -0.59 39.74
C PHE A 2 -10.71 -0.44 38.23
N TRP A 3 -11.73 -1.12 37.71
CA TRP A 3 -12.30 -0.91 36.39
C TRP A 3 -13.38 0.17 36.52
N ASP A 4 -13.31 1.24 35.72
CA ASP A 4 -14.47 2.09 35.49
C ASP A 4 -15.12 1.74 34.14
N GLY A 5 -16.38 2.13 33.96
CA GLY A 5 -17.19 1.83 32.77
C GLY A 5 -16.79 2.63 31.52
N LEU A 6 -15.69 3.39 31.53
CA LEU A 6 -15.20 4.15 30.38
C LEU A 6 -14.11 3.42 29.60
N HIS A 7 -13.47 2.42 30.23
CA HIS A 7 -12.37 1.68 29.61
C HIS A 7 -12.91 0.39 28.99
N GLY A 8 -12.56 0.16 27.71
CA GLY A 8 -12.92 -1.06 27.01
C GLY A 8 -12.56 -2.30 27.82
N THR A 9 -13.40 -3.33 27.76
CA THR A 9 -13.08 -4.59 28.43
C THR A 9 -11.74 -5.12 27.92
N SER A 10 -10.99 -5.88 28.71
CA SER A 10 -9.72 -6.50 28.26
C SER A 10 -9.84 -7.20 26.90
N LYS A 11 -11.01 -7.79 26.59
CA LYS A 11 -11.35 -8.39 25.29
C LYS A 11 -11.53 -7.36 24.16
N LEU A 12 -12.14 -6.21 24.44
CA LEU A 12 -12.24 -5.12 23.45
C LEU A 12 -10.85 -4.53 23.15
N HIS A 13 -10.03 -4.34 24.18
CA HIS A 13 -8.64 -3.91 23.98
C HIS A 13 -7.81 -4.95 23.22
N GLU A 14 -8.00 -6.24 23.48
CA GLU A 14 -7.34 -7.32 22.74
C GLU A 14 -7.76 -7.34 21.25
N LEU A 15 -9.05 -7.16 20.96
CA LEU A 15 -9.56 -7.06 19.58
C LEU A 15 -8.98 -5.84 18.86
N VAL A 16 -9.02 -4.67 19.50
CA VAL A 16 -8.47 -3.42 18.94
C VAL A 16 -6.95 -3.54 18.77
N ALA A 17 -6.24 -4.15 19.71
CA ALA A 17 -4.81 -4.41 19.60
C ALA A 17 -4.51 -5.39 18.46
N GLY A 18 -5.34 -6.41 18.25
CA GLY A 18 -5.24 -7.32 17.11
C GLY A 18 -5.41 -6.61 15.78
N TRP A 19 -6.41 -5.74 15.64
CA TRP A 19 -6.60 -4.93 14.44
C TRP A 19 -5.47 -3.94 14.21
N ILE A 20 -5.01 -3.25 15.25
CA ILE A 20 -3.88 -2.32 15.16
C ILE A 20 -2.61 -3.08 14.78
N LEU A 21 -2.36 -4.24 15.38
CA LEU A 21 -1.19 -5.06 15.07
C LEU A 21 -1.24 -5.53 13.63
N ASP A 22 -2.38 -6.06 13.16
CA ASP A 22 -2.54 -6.54 11.78
C ASP A 22 -2.35 -5.42 10.76
N VAL A 23 -2.90 -4.22 11.03
CA VAL A 23 -2.64 -3.02 10.23
C VAL A 23 -1.16 -2.67 10.27
N LEU A 24 -0.53 -2.58 11.45
CA LEU A 24 0.88 -2.20 11.56
C LEU A 24 1.82 -3.23 10.92
N THR A 25 1.56 -4.53 11.07
CA THR A 25 2.44 -5.57 10.53
C THR A 25 2.25 -5.74 9.03
N ASN A 26 1.05 -5.58 8.48
CA ASN A 26 0.84 -5.71 7.04
C ASN A 26 1.18 -4.41 6.30
N THR A 27 0.82 -3.24 6.82
CA THR A 27 1.13 -1.95 6.16
C THR A 27 2.61 -1.58 6.20
N VAL A 28 3.38 -2.05 7.19
CA VAL A 28 4.83 -1.81 7.27
C VAL A 28 5.61 -2.74 6.33
N LEU A 29 5.00 -3.81 5.82
CA LEU A 29 5.68 -4.76 4.94
C LEU A 29 5.51 -4.40 3.46
N GLU A 30 4.35 -3.94 3.03
CA GLU A 30 4.08 -3.58 1.63
C GLU A 30 5.06 -2.49 1.14
N ARG A 31 5.74 -2.76 0.03
CA ARG A 31 6.79 -1.89 -0.50
C ARG A 31 6.57 -1.60 -1.97
N CYS A 32 6.61 -0.32 -2.35
CA CYS A 32 6.63 0.12 -3.75
C CYS A 32 7.97 0.82 -4.02
N GLU A 33 8.73 0.32 -4.98
CA GLU A 33 10.06 0.83 -5.32
C GLU A 33 10.11 1.25 -6.79
N ALA A 34 10.63 2.44 -7.04
CA ALA A 34 10.82 2.96 -8.38
C ALA A 34 12.29 2.82 -8.82
N THR A 35 12.50 2.24 -9.99
CA THR A 35 13.80 2.16 -10.65
C THR A 35 13.68 2.64 -12.09
N TYR A 36 14.70 3.33 -12.59
CA TYR A 36 14.75 3.79 -13.98
C TYR A 36 15.73 2.94 -14.76
N SER A 37 15.34 2.49 -15.95
CA SER A 37 16.20 1.79 -16.90
C SER A 37 16.07 2.47 -18.27
N GLY A 38 17.00 3.36 -18.60
CA GLY A 38 16.88 4.23 -19.77
C GLY A 38 15.67 5.17 -19.64
N ASN A 39 14.77 5.11 -20.63
CA ASN A 39 13.53 5.90 -20.66
C ASN A 39 12.30 5.11 -20.15
N ALA A 40 12.53 4.12 -19.28
CA ALA A 40 11.46 3.33 -18.68
C ALA A 40 11.53 3.44 -17.16
N LEU A 41 10.38 3.69 -16.55
CA LEU A 41 10.15 3.54 -15.12
C LEU A 41 9.68 2.11 -14.87
N ASN A 42 10.36 1.44 -13.95
CA ASN A 42 9.99 0.13 -13.44
C ASN A 42 9.62 0.27 -11.97
N LEU A 43 8.36 -0.01 -11.65
CA LEU A 43 7.87 -0.11 -10.30
C LEU A 43 7.86 -1.57 -9.86
N GLN A 44 8.51 -1.85 -8.74
CA GLN A 44 8.47 -3.14 -8.08
C GLN A 44 7.62 -3.03 -6.82
N MET A 45 6.61 -3.88 -6.72
CA MET A 45 5.67 -3.93 -5.61
C MET A 45 5.84 -5.26 -4.90
N ASN A 46 6.37 -5.19 -3.68
CA ASN A 46 6.84 -6.32 -2.91
C ASN A 46 6.06 -6.45 -1.61
N ARG A 47 6.03 -7.67 -1.06
CA ARG A 47 5.42 -7.98 0.24
C ARG A 47 3.95 -7.54 0.32
N LEU A 48 3.24 -7.65 -0.80
CA LEU A 48 1.80 -7.42 -0.87
C LEU A 48 1.05 -8.59 -0.23
N GLN A 49 -0.13 -8.30 0.30
CA GLN A 49 -1.05 -9.34 0.74
C GLN A 49 -1.57 -10.10 -0.48
N ILE A 50 -1.26 -11.39 -0.56
CA ILE A 50 -1.69 -12.26 -1.65
C ILE A 50 -3.22 -12.26 -1.75
N ASP A 51 -3.74 -12.31 -2.97
CA ASP A 51 -5.16 -12.30 -3.33
C ASP A 51 -5.91 -11.00 -2.98
N ARG A 52 -5.22 -9.97 -2.48
CA ARG A 52 -5.81 -8.62 -2.33
C ARG A 52 -5.70 -7.86 -3.66
N THR A 53 -6.76 -7.13 -4.00
CA THR A 53 -6.77 -6.18 -5.11
C THR A 53 -6.11 -4.88 -4.69
N TYR A 54 -5.09 -4.48 -5.44
CA TYR A 54 -4.41 -3.19 -5.31
C TYR A 54 -4.67 -2.32 -6.55
N THR A 55 -4.66 -1.02 -6.34
CA THR A 55 -4.64 0.00 -7.38
C THR A 55 -3.35 0.79 -7.24
N LEU A 56 -2.52 0.75 -8.28
CA LEU A 56 -1.39 1.68 -8.42
C LEU A 56 -1.95 3.03 -8.85
N GLN A 57 -1.66 4.06 -8.07
CA GLN A 57 -2.02 5.42 -8.38
C GLN A 57 -0.80 6.28 -8.69
N GLU A 58 -0.97 7.24 -9.58
CA GLU A 58 0.05 8.22 -9.94
C GLU A 58 -0.43 9.66 -9.70
N SER A 59 0.51 10.55 -9.42
CA SER A 59 0.24 11.99 -9.25
C SER A 59 1.46 12.83 -9.65
N VAL A 60 1.24 13.97 -10.28
CA VAL A 60 2.31 14.96 -10.55
C VAL A 60 2.52 15.97 -9.41
N ALA A 61 1.60 16.02 -8.44
CA ALA A 61 1.56 17.10 -7.44
C ALA A 61 1.16 16.65 -6.02
N LEU A 62 1.15 15.33 -5.73
CA LEU A 62 0.75 14.71 -4.45
C LEU A 62 -0.69 14.99 -3.96
N ALA A 63 -1.43 15.90 -4.60
CA ALA A 63 -2.81 16.24 -4.26
C ALA A 63 -3.84 15.47 -5.11
N ASN A 64 -3.56 15.36 -6.41
CA ASN A 64 -4.49 14.76 -7.39
C ASN A 64 -3.96 13.40 -7.83
N TRP A 65 -4.54 12.33 -7.29
CA TRP A 65 -4.15 10.96 -7.58
C TRP A 65 -5.08 10.35 -8.61
N GLN A 66 -4.52 9.77 -9.67
CA GLN A 66 -5.23 9.06 -10.73
C GLN A 66 -4.87 7.58 -10.68
N ASP A 67 -5.82 6.73 -11.04
CA ASP A 67 -5.59 5.29 -11.11
C ASP A 67 -4.80 4.96 -12.38
N ALA A 68 -3.59 4.42 -12.21
CA ALA A 68 -2.73 4.01 -13.32
C ALA A 68 -3.05 2.58 -13.76
N THR A 69 -3.20 1.66 -12.80
CA THR A 69 -3.63 0.28 -13.05
C THR A 69 -4.14 -0.38 -11.79
N SER A 70 -4.90 -1.46 -11.92
CA SER A 70 -5.35 -2.31 -10.82
C SER A 70 -4.94 -3.76 -11.08
N PHE A 71 -4.53 -4.46 -10.04
CA PHE A 71 -4.07 -5.84 -10.11
C PHE A 71 -4.38 -6.60 -8.81
N VAL A 72 -4.50 -7.92 -8.92
CA VAL A 72 -4.55 -8.81 -7.75
C VAL A 72 -3.13 -9.23 -7.42
N ALA A 73 -2.72 -9.03 -6.17
CA ALA A 73 -1.37 -9.35 -5.74
C ALA A 73 -1.12 -10.86 -5.78
N ILE A 74 -0.12 -11.26 -6.56
CA ILE A 74 0.40 -12.63 -6.56
C ILE A 74 1.57 -12.77 -5.58
N SER A 75 1.92 -14.02 -5.24
CA SER A 75 3.12 -14.29 -4.44
C SER A 75 4.38 -13.76 -5.11
N GLY A 76 5.25 -13.09 -4.34
CA GLY A 76 6.52 -12.57 -4.84
C GLY A 76 6.47 -11.09 -5.23
N THR A 77 7.16 -10.73 -6.30
CA THR A 77 7.29 -9.35 -6.79
C THR A 77 6.30 -9.10 -7.90
N ASN A 78 5.40 -8.14 -7.68
CA ASN A 78 4.52 -7.61 -8.72
C ASN A 78 5.26 -6.47 -9.42
N GLN A 79 5.20 -6.40 -10.75
CA GLN A 79 5.94 -5.42 -11.53
C GLN A 79 5.01 -4.63 -12.44
N TRP A 80 5.31 -3.34 -12.57
CA TRP A 80 4.66 -2.46 -13.53
C TRP A 80 5.71 -1.59 -14.20
N THR A 81 5.69 -1.54 -15.53
CA THR A 81 6.64 -0.76 -16.32
C THR A 81 5.88 0.23 -17.19
N SER A 82 6.37 1.47 -17.24
CA SER A 82 5.83 2.52 -18.10
C SER A 82 6.96 3.28 -18.80
N ALA A 83 6.71 3.69 -20.03
CA ALA A 83 7.63 4.54 -20.78
C ALA A 83 7.57 5.97 -20.22
N THR A 84 8.73 6.55 -19.90
CA THR A 84 8.82 7.89 -19.28
C THR A 84 9.18 8.98 -20.28
N LEU A 85 9.03 8.72 -21.58
CA LEU A 85 9.41 9.66 -22.62
C LEU A 85 8.53 10.92 -22.52
N ASN A 86 9.12 12.01 -22.01
CA ASN A 86 8.49 13.32 -21.78
C ASN A 86 7.42 13.38 -20.68
N THR A 87 7.35 12.41 -19.77
CA THR A 87 6.45 12.51 -18.61
C THR A 87 7.04 13.42 -17.53
N PRO A 88 6.27 14.36 -16.96
CA PRO A 88 6.66 15.08 -15.75
C PRO A 88 7.02 14.09 -14.64
N GLN A 89 7.85 14.52 -13.68
CA GLN A 89 8.11 13.73 -12.49
C GLN A 89 6.76 13.36 -11.83
N ALA A 90 6.55 12.06 -11.66
CA ALA A 90 5.35 11.50 -11.05
C ALA A 90 5.69 10.81 -9.74
N PHE A 91 4.74 10.86 -8.81
CA PHE A 91 4.73 10.15 -7.54
C PHE A 91 3.79 8.96 -7.66
N TYR A 92 4.15 7.86 -7.04
CA TYR A 92 3.40 6.61 -7.09
C TYR A 92 3.04 6.13 -5.69
N ARG A 93 1.84 5.58 -5.54
CA ARG A 93 1.41 4.92 -4.30
C ARG A 93 0.52 3.73 -4.60
N LEU A 94 0.43 2.83 -3.63
CA LEU A 94 -0.55 1.75 -3.63
C LEU A 94 -1.79 2.18 -2.85
N LYS A 95 -2.96 1.80 -3.35
CA LYS A 95 -4.26 1.95 -2.70
C LYS A 95 -4.96 0.60 -2.72
N TRP A 96 -5.63 0.24 -1.64
CA TRP A 96 -6.49 -0.94 -1.54
C TRP A 96 -7.68 -0.62 -0.63
N GLN A 97 -8.74 -1.43 -0.70
CA GLN A 97 -9.83 -1.36 0.27
C GLN A 97 -9.46 -2.17 1.53
N PRO A 98 -9.86 -1.71 2.73
CA PRO A 98 -9.69 -2.48 3.96
C PRO A 98 -10.39 -3.85 3.90
#